data_AF-A0A0F9JJG7-F1
#
_entry.id   AF-A0A0F9JJG7-F1
#
_cell.length_a   1.000
_cell.length_b   1.000
_cell.length_c   1.000
_cell.angle_alpha   90.00
_cell.angle_beta   90.00
_cell.angle_gamma   90.00
#
_symmetry.space_group_name_H-M   'P 1'
#
loop_
_entity.id
_entity.type
_entity.pdbx_description
1 polymer ?
#
loop_
_entity_poly.entity_id
_entity_poly.type
_entity_poly.pdbx_seq_one_letter_code
_entity_poly.pdbx_strand_id
1 'polypeptide(L)'
;MAIPGQALVQGVSQLDDMKSAILTRHRELKQHWRPLTLRQQLWENMYFLLDAIQQAKPLGVARRFVSNEPHTGVDAALSILTRIPPTWRIPLVGAEDENQEMRRRAGRIERTLEGLVYTMDELFVDRINHDTLWRAATFQGLLRGMIWGKFHITTEALLYRRAPLVAEIYDAYQVFPHTDSWGLNHIIIEKDTTLGDLVSSYPGVYDDMAQDNHYNPSTPALKLEFWSNDRGERKGMTAVLGTVHTAATSGITVTDMIGKDARWLVPPFLHGYTYDELPIVGVAVNGAHISHKAPISSVLEDRLQERADVQAMEAMAWHGPGSRIAETGRSILSSVEETVPQYNEIVATVFQHLSLNTYDTLVFKTPTGELPKFERGIGASIALNPQESVDTLRPQPMSTDAYRLLELLQEERQKGVLSNVLQAVAPNVASGVLLQQIEHAALGSLEPYQKGVQSFGTRMGTTLLAQMQKAAPILGAFELQAGTPSKSFFNIEFNPLTELDQGRHYRPVPVIKPALPDDLTVRMTAARMALDPRRPMLSLMTVMEDILNVDDPMAESDRIWEDLAQQD
;
A
#
# COMPACT_ATOMS: atom_id res chain seq x y z
N MET A 1 -7.89 7.85 -25.40
CA MET A 1 -8.84 7.49 -26.48
C MET A 1 -9.65 8.75 -26.70
N ALA A 2 -9.60 9.33 -27.89
CA ALA A 2 -10.49 10.45 -28.21
C ALA A 2 -11.92 9.98 -27.96
N ILE A 3 -12.57 10.54 -26.94
CA ILE A 3 -13.92 10.14 -26.53
C ILE A 3 -14.81 10.34 -27.76
N PRO A 4 -15.45 9.30 -28.30
CA PRO A 4 -16.37 9.48 -29.42
C PRO A 4 -17.47 10.45 -28.97
N GLY A 5 -17.72 11.53 -29.72
CA GLY A 5 -18.71 12.53 -29.33
C GLY A 5 -20.14 11.97 -29.12
N GLN A 6 -20.41 10.78 -29.66
CA GLN A 6 -21.65 10.01 -29.49
C GLN A 6 -21.74 9.25 -28.15
N ALA A 7 -20.64 9.09 -27.43
CA ALA A 7 -20.57 8.38 -26.15
C ALA A 7 -20.75 9.32 -24.93
N LEU A 8 -20.79 10.63 -25.16
CA LEU A 8 -20.98 11.66 -24.14
C LEU A 8 -22.47 11.79 -23.78
N VAL A 9 -22.77 11.93 -22.50
CA VAL A 9 -24.12 12.29 -22.04
C VAL A 9 -24.32 13.80 -22.26
N GLN A 10 -25.20 14.18 -23.19
CA GLN A 10 -25.28 15.57 -23.71
C GLN A 10 -26.32 16.45 -23.00
N GLY A 11 -27.22 15.91 -22.17
CA GLY A 11 -28.26 16.69 -21.50
C GLY A 11 -27.77 17.39 -20.23
N VAL A 12 -27.85 18.73 -20.16
CA VAL A 12 -27.41 19.51 -18.98
C VAL A 12 -28.13 19.08 -17.70
N SER A 13 -29.46 18.88 -17.74
CA SER A 13 -30.22 18.37 -16.58
C SER A 13 -29.79 16.96 -16.17
N GLN A 14 -29.52 16.09 -17.14
CA GLN A 14 -29.02 14.74 -16.88
C GLN A 14 -27.62 14.76 -16.24
N LEU A 15 -26.76 15.70 -16.67
CA LEU A 15 -25.44 15.89 -16.09
C LEU A 15 -25.51 16.36 -14.64
N ASP A 16 -26.42 17.27 -14.30
CA ASP A 16 -26.61 17.72 -12.92
C ASP A 16 -27.22 16.64 -12.02
N ASP A 17 -28.21 15.90 -12.52
CA ASP A 17 -28.79 14.75 -11.82
C ASP A 17 -27.70 13.68 -11.55
N MET A 18 -26.89 13.36 -12.55
CA MET A 18 -25.79 12.39 -12.40
C MET A 18 -24.71 12.88 -11.44
N LYS A 19 -24.37 14.16 -11.48
CA LYS A 19 -23.44 14.78 -10.54
C LYS A 19 -23.96 14.62 -9.11
N SER A 20 -25.23 14.94 -8.86
CA SER A 20 -25.86 14.76 -7.55
C SER A 20 -25.85 13.29 -7.10
N ALA A 21 -26.14 12.36 -8.01
CA ALA A 21 -26.15 10.93 -7.72
C ALA A 21 -24.76 10.38 -7.38
N ILE A 22 -23.71 10.80 -8.09
CA ILE A 22 -22.32 10.41 -7.79
C ILE A 22 -21.89 10.96 -6.43
N LEU A 23 -22.22 12.23 -6.13
CA LEU A 23 -21.88 12.83 -4.84
C LEU A 23 -22.61 12.15 -3.67
N THR A 24 -23.89 11.80 -3.83
CA THR A 24 -24.63 11.01 -2.82
C THR A 24 -23.99 9.65 -2.61
N ARG A 25 -23.69 8.92 -3.69
CA ARG A 25 -22.99 7.61 -3.60
C ARG A 25 -21.62 7.72 -2.95
N HIS A 26 -20.87 8.78 -3.26
CA HIS A 26 -19.59 9.04 -2.64
C HIS A 26 -19.72 9.17 -1.13
N ARG A 27 -20.71 9.94 -0.63
CA ARG A 27 -20.96 10.09 0.82
C ARG A 27 -21.34 8.75 1.45
N GLU A 28 -22.23 7.99 0.83
CA GLU A 28 -22.65 6.67 1.34
C GLU A 28 -21.48 5.68 1.40
N LEU A 29 -20.64 5.64 0.36
CA LEU A 29 -19.49 4.75 0.33
C LEU A 29 -18.41 5.19 1.32
N LYS A 30 -18.15 6.50 1.46
CA LYS A 30 -17.21 7.03 2.44
C LYS A 30 -17.62 6.70 3.87
N GLN A 31 -18.92 6.75 4.18
CA GLN A 31 -19.45 6.31 5.48
C GLN A 31 -19.29 4.80 5.67
N HIS A 32 -19.62 3.99 4.65
CA HIS A 32 -19.48 2.54 4.71
C HIS A 32 -18.04 2.10 4.95
N TRP A 33 -17.07 2.70 4.26
CA TRP A 33 -15.64 2.34 4.34
C TRP A 33 -14.89 3.06 5.47
N ARG A 34 -15.54 4.01 6.17
CA ARG A 34 -14.94 4.81 7.26
C ARG A 34 -14.16 3.98 8.29
N PRO A 35 -14.65 2.83 8.79
CA PRO A 35 -13.90 2.02 9.75
C PRO A 35 -12.53 1.57 9.21
N LEU A 36 -12.48 1.14 7.95
CA LEU A 36 -11.23 0.72 7.30
C LEU A 36 -10.31 1.92 7.05
N THR A 37 -10.86 3.04 6.55
CA THR A 37 -10.10 4.27 6.31
C THR A 37 -9.43 4.78 7.59
N LEU A 38 -10.14 4.80 8.72
CA LEU A 38 -9.58 5.23 10.01
C LEU A 38 -8.44 4.32 10.48
N ARG A 39 -8.58 3.00 10.30
CA ARG A 39 -7.53 2.03 10.64
C ARG A 39 -6.30 2.17 9.74
N GLN A 40 -6.52 2.37 8.44
CA GLN A 40 -5.45 2.65 7.47
C GLN A 40 -4.70 3.94 7.79
N GLN A 41 -5.38 4.99 8.23
CA GLN A 41 -4.76 6.23 8.72
C GLN A 41 -3.95 5.99 9.99
N LEU A 42 -4.43 5.14 10.90
CA LEU A 42 -3.67 4.77 12.09
C LEU A 42 -2.36 4.05 11.73
N TRP A 43 -2.38 3.09 10.80
CA TRP A 43 -1.15 2.42 10.34
C TRP A 43 -0.17 3.37 9.65
N GLU A 44 -0.67 4.30 8.85
CA GLU A 44 0.15 5.35 8.25
C GLU A 44 0.76 6.29 9.29
N ASN A 45 -0.02 6.69 10.29
CA ASN A 45 0.47 7.49 11.40
C ASN A 45 1.58 6.75 12.16
N MET A 46 1.45 5.44 12.37
CA MET A 46 2.52 4.63 12.94
C MET A 46 3.77 4.61 12.07
N TYR A 47 3.63 4.51 10.74
CA TYR A 47 4.76 4.55 9.81
C TYR A 47 5.47 5.91 9.77
N PHE A 48 4.72 7.02 9.83
CA PHE A 48 5.26 8.38 9.90
C PHE A 48 5.65 8.83 11.31
N LEU A 49 5.61 7.92 12.29
CA LEU A 49 5.97 8.20 13.69
C LEU A 49 5.11 9.32 14.31
N LEU A 50 3.85 9.40 13.87
CA LEU A 50 2.84 10.32 14.39
C LEU A 50 1.99 9.58 15.42
N ASP A 51 2.38 9.68 16.69
CA ASP A 51 1.59 9.16 17.80
C ASP A 51 0.69 10.26 18.37
N ALA A 52 -0.61 10.16 18.10
CA ALA A 52 -1.61 11.14 18.54
C ALA A 52 -1.62 11.34 20.06
N ILE A 53 -1.40 10.27 20.84
CA ILE A 53 -1.36 10.32 22.30
C ILE A 53 -0.15 11.12 22.76
N GLN A 54 1.04 10.86 22.18
CA GLN A 54 2.24 11.62 22.52
C GLN A 54 2.17 13.08 22.07
N GLN A 55 1.54 13.35 20.93
CA GLN A 55 1.41 14.70 20.39
C GLN A 55 0.40 15.55 21.17
N ALA A 56 -0.66 14.94 21.71
CA ALA A 56 -1.65 15.60 22.55
C ALA A 56 -1.09 16.07 23.91
N LYS A 57 0.04 15.51 24.37
CA LYS A 57 0.66 15.92 25.64
C LYS A 57 1.10 17.38 25.61
N PRO A 58 0.84 18.17 26.67
CA PRO A 58 1.24 19.58 26.71
C PRO A 58 2.76 19.74 26.56
N LEU A 59 3.17 20.71 25.75
CA LEU A 59 4.58 21.02 25.51
C LEU A 59 5.27 21.37 26.84
N GLY A 60 6.36 20.67 27.17
CA GLY A 60 7.23 20.96 28.31
C GLY A 60 6.88 20.26 29.63
N VAL A 61 5.75 19.57 29.76
CA VAL A 61 5.35 18.91 31.02
C VAL A 61 5.63 17.40 31.01
N ALA A 62 5.39 16.75 29.87
CA ALA A 62 5.59 15.31 29.73
C ALA A 62 6.65 15.02 28.65
N ARG A 63 7.55 14.08 28.93
CA ARG A 63 8.45 13.58 27.89
C ARG A 63 7.62 12.82 26.86
N ARG A 64 7.96 13.03 25.59
CA ARG A 64 7.37 12.31 24.46
C ARG A 64 8.37 11.26 24.01
N PHE A 65 7.89 10.09 23.68
CA PHE A 65 8.70 9.03 23.10
C PHE A 65 7.90 8.35 21.99
N VAL A 66 8.51 8.19 20.82
CA VAL A 66 7.92 7.50 19.69
C VAL A 66 8.93 6.48 19.18
N SER A 67 8.54 5.20 19.19
CA SER A 67 9.36 4.11 18.67
C SER A 67 9.45 4.17 17.14
N ASN A 68 10.65 3.92 16.58
CA ASN A 68 10.88 3.83 15.13
C ASN A 68 10.60 2.43 14.55
N GLU A 69 10.25 1.45 15.40
CA GLU A 69 10.10 0.05 14.98
C GLU A 69 9.03 -0.22 13.89
N PRO A 70 7.84 0.45 13.89
CA PRO A 70 6.86 0.25 12.84
C PRO A 70 7.40 0.61 11.45
N HIS A 71 8.13 1.74 11.37
CA HIS A 71 8.75 2.21 10.15
C HIS A 71 9.81 1.21 9.66
N THR A 72 10.74 0.80 10.54
CA THR A 72 11.80 -0.14 10.16
C THR A 72 11.26 -1.52 9.78
N GLY A 73 10.18 -1.98 10.41
CA GLY A 73 9.51 -3.23 10.09
C GLY A 73 8.91 -3.24 8.68
N VAL A 74 8.20 -2.16 8.31
CA VAL A 74 7.60 -2.02 6.96
C VAL A 74 8.69 -1.90 5.90
N ASP A 75 9.71 -1.09 6.11
CA ASP A 75 10.80 -0.89 5.15
C ASP A 75 11.61 -2.17 4.91
N ALA A 76 11.85 -2.95 5.97
CA ALA A 76 12.55 -4.23 5.86
C ALA A 76 11.70 -5.27 5.11
N ALA A 77 10.39 -5.35 5.41
CA ALA A 77 9.45 -6.19 4.68
C ALA A 77 9.41 -5.83 3.18
N LEU A 78 9.35 -4.53 2.88
CA LEU A 78 9.36 -4.00 1.53
C LEU A 78 10.63 -4.42 0.79
N SER A 79 11.79 -4.19 1.41
CA SER A 79 13.09 -4.56 0.85
C SER A 79 13.18 -6.05 0.53
N ILE A 80 12.71 -6.93 1.41
CA ILE A 80 12.71 -8.38 1.17
C ILE A 80 11.82 -8.74 -0.03
N LEU A 81 10.61 -8.18 -0.10
CA LEU A 81 9.66 -8.53 -1.14
C LEU A 81 10.00 -7.96 -2.53
N THR A 82 10.73 -6.84 -2.60
CA THR A 82 10.95 -6.11 -3.87
C THR A 82 12.38 -6.14 -4.37
N ARG A 83 13.33 -6.70 -3.60
CA ARG A 83 14.76 -6.71 -3.97
C ARG A 83 15.05 -7.60 -5.18
N ILE A 84 14.28 -8.67 -5.38
CA ILE A 84 14.35 -9.48 -6.61
C ILE A 84 13.22 -9.00 -7.53
N PRO A 85 13.52 -8.54 -8.75
CA PRO A 85 12.49 -8.10 -9.68
C PRO A 85 11.59 -9.28 -10.07
N PRO A 86 10.27 -9.12 -10.08
CA PRO A 86 9.36 -10.20 -10.44
C PRO A 86 9.36 -10.43 -11.95
N THR A 87 9.23 -11.69 -12.34
CA THR A 87 9.09 -12.13 -13.74
C THR A 87 7.66 -12.59 -14.01
N TRP A 88 7.23 -12.55 -15.27
CA TRP A 88 5.88 -13.01 -15.62
C TRP A 88 5.89 -14.47 -16.09
N ARG A 89 4.90 -15.24 -15.64
CA ARG A 89 4.70 -16.63 -16.09
C ARG A 89 3.24 -16.91 -16.43
N ILE A 90 3.00 -17.57 -17.56
CA ILE A 90 1.69 -18.05 -17.96
C ILE A 90 1.66 -19.56 -17.74
N PRO A 91 0.89 -20.07 -16.75
CA PRO A 91 0.81 -21.50 -16.49
C PRO A 91 0.14 -22.22 -17.67
N LEU A 92 0.82 -23.22 -18.24
CA LEU A 92 0.32 -24.07 -19.32
C LEU A 92 -0.19 -25.38 -18.72
N VAL A 93 -1.43 -25.40 -18.23
CA VAL A 93 -2.04 -26.63 -17.69
C VAL A 93 -2.50 -27.54 -18.84
N GLY A 94 -2.06 -28.80 -18.87
CA GLY A 94 -2.56 -29.84 -19.79
C GLY A 94 -1.91 -29.90 -21.17
N ALA A 95 -0.70 -29.37 -21.33
CA ALA A 95 0.01 -29.33 -22.61
C ALA A 95 1.31 -30.15 -22.55
N GLU A 96 1.19 -31.47 -22.39
CA GLU A 96 2.38 -32.32 -22.21
C GLU A 96 3.15 -32.59 -23.52
N ASP A 97 2.55 -32.53 -24.72
CA ASP A 97 3.28 -32.99 -25.94
C ASP A 97 3.21 -32.11 -27.22
N GLU A 98 2.36 -31.06 -27.34
CA GLU A 98 2.18 -30.33 -28.62
C GLU A 98 2.69 -28.86 -28.71
N ASN A 99 3.36 -28.31 -27.69
CA ASN A 99 3.31 -26.84 -27.49
C ASN A 99 4.60 -26.03 -27.49
N GLN A 100 5.60 -26.36 -28.32
CA GLN A 100 6.73 -25.43 -28.52
C GLN A 100 6.27 -24.08 -29.07
N GLU A 101 5.33 -24.06 -30.02
CA GLU A 101 4.81 -22.81 -30.58
C GLU A 101 3.96 -22.03 -29.56
N MET A 102 3.12 -22.72 -28.78
CA MET A 102 2.37 -22.05 -27.71
C MET A 102 3.28 -21.54 -26.59
N ARG A 103 4.36 -22.24 -26.23
CA ARG A 103 5.34 -21.72 -25.27
C ARG A 103 6.08 -20.52 -25.83
N ARG A 104 6.45 -20.53 -27.12
CA ARG A 104 7.04 -19.35 -27.80
C ARG A 104 6.10 -18.15 -27.81
N ARG A 105 4.80 -18.37 -28.04
CA ARG A 105 3.78 -17.30 -28.00
C ARG A 105 3.57 -16.79 -26.56
N ALA A 106 3.44 -17.69 -25.60
CA ALA A 106 3.35 -17.34 -24.17
C ALA A 106 4.60 -16.56 -23.72
N GLY A 107 5.80 -16.98 -24.11
CA GLY A 107 7.06 -16.29 -23.80
C GLY A 107 7.20 -14.94 -24.48
N ARG A 108 6.52 -14.69 -25.62
CA ARG A 108 6.39 -13.34 -26.18
C ARG A 108 5.49 -12.47 -25.33
N ILE A 109 4.31 -12.98 -24.95
CA ILE A 109 3.36 -12.26 -24.07
C ILE A 109 4.00 -11.95 -22.71
N GLU A 110 4.70 -12.90 -22.09
CA GLU A 110 5.43 -12.73 -20.83
C GLU A 110 6.45 -11.58 -20.95
N ARG A 111 7.30 -11.59 -21.99
CA ARG A 111 8.28 -10.53 -22.20
C ARG A 111 7.66 -9.18 -22.57
N THR A 112 6.53 -9.15 -23.26
CA THR A 112 5.76 -7.91 -23.50
C THR A 112 5.26 -7.33 -22.19
N LEU A 113 4.73 -8.15 -21.29
CA LEU A 113 4.30 -7.70 -19.96
C LEU A 113 5.48 -7.20 -19.12
N GLU A 114 6.65 -7.85 -19.20
CA GLU A 114 7.89 -7.34 -18.59
C GLU A 114 8.28 -5.98 -19.16
N GLY A 115 8.28 -5.83 -20.49
CA GLY A 115 8.57 -4.56 -21.15
C GLY A 115 7.62 -3.44 -20.73
N LEU A 116 6.32 -3.74 -20.60
CA LEU A 116 5.33 -2.79 -20.08
C LEU A 116 5.61 -2.39 -18.64
N VAL A 117 5.99 -3.34 -17.77
CA VAL A 117 6.39 -3.06 -16.38
C VAL A 117 7.60 -2.15 -16.32
N TYR A 118 8.63 -2.38 -17.13
CA TYR A 118 9.79 -1.49 -17.15
C TYR A 118 9.43 -0.07 -17.61
N THR A 119 8.57 0.06 -18.63
CA THR A 119 8.07 1.38 -19.00
C THR A 119 7.25 2.01 -17.86
N MET A 120 6.48 1.22 -17.10
CA MET A 120 5.80 1.73 -15.90
C MET A 120 6.81 2.20 -14.85
N ASP A 121 7.88 1.44 -14.59
CA ASP A 121 8.91 1.81 -13.61
C ASP A 121 9.58 3.13 -13.98
N GLU A 122 9.90 3.36 -15.26
CA GLU A 122 10.38 4.66 -15.75
C GLU A 122 9.38 5.79 -15.42
N LEU A 123 8.09 5.54 -15.62
CA LEU A 123 7.03 6.52 -15.31
C LEU A 123 6.89 6.83 -13.83
N PHE A 124 7.07 5.84 -12.96
CA PHE A 124 7.01 6.08 -11.52
C PHE A 124 8.25 6.86 -11.07
N VAL A 125 9.44 6.47 -11.53
CA VAL A 125 10.72 7.13 -11.20
C VAL A 125 10.73 8.60 -11.66
N ASP A 126 10.21 8.90 -12.86
CA ASP A 126 10.15 10.27 -13.38
C ASP A 126 9.20 11.18 -12.60
N ARG A 127 8.22 10.62 -11.87
CA ARG A 127 7.20 11.38 -11.12
C ARG A 127 7.63 11.81 -9.72
N ILE A 128 8.94 11.98 -9.47
CA ILE A 128 9.54 12.34 -8.16
C ILE A 128 9.38 11.23 -7.10
N ASN A 129 8.49 10.26 -7.30
CA ASN A 129 8.38 9.06 -6.49
C ASN A 129 9.49 8.08 -6.92
N HIS A 130 10.55 7.97 -6.13
CA HIS A 130 11.69 7.07 -6.38
C HIS A 130 11.35 5.56 -6.33
N ASP A 131 10.08 5.18 -6.47
CA ASP A 131 9.60 3.81 -6.31
C ASP A 131 9.27 3.18 -7.66
N THR A 132 9.58 1.89 -7.81
CA THR A 132 9.11 1.07 -8.94
C THR A 132 7.65 0.65 -8.72
N LEU A 133 6.97 0.19 -9.77
CA LEU A 133 5.58 -0.29 -9.72
C LEU A 133 5.38 -1.31 -8.60
N TRP A 134 6.25 -2.33 -8.56
CA TRP A 134 6.14 -3.42 -7.59
C TRP A 134 6.49 -2.94 -6.18
N ARG A 135 7.38 -1.96 -6.04
CA ARG A 135 7.68 -1.34 -4.75
C ARG A 135 6.51 -0.54 -4.23
N ALA A 136 5.89 0.30 -5.06
CA ALA A 136 4.68 1.04 -4.71
C ALA A 136 3.51 0.11 -4.36
N ALA A 137 3.27 -0.92 -5.17
CA ALA A 137 2.20 -1.90 -4.92
C ALA A 137 2.43 -2.70 -3.62
N THR A 138 3.67 -3.13 -3.37
CA THR A 138 4.03 -3.86 -2.15
C THR A 138 3.93 -2.96 -0.92
N PHE A 139 4.36 -1.70 -1.03
CA PHE A 139 4.23 -0.72 0.03
C PHE A 139 2.77 -0.50 0.43
N GLN A 140 1.88 -0.30 -0.55
CA GLN A 140 0.44 -0.19 -0.30
C GLN A 140 -0.14 -1.48 0.33
N GLY A 141 0.27 -2.64 -0.15
CA GLY A 141 -0.14 -3.93 0.42
C GLY A 141 0.29 -4.12 1.88
N LEU A 142 1.53 -3.73 2.22
CA LEU A 142 2.08 -3.82 3.57
C LEU A 142 1.48 -2.78 4.51
N LEU A 143 1.37 -1.52 4.08
CA LEU A 143 0.96 -0.41 4.92
C LEU A 143 -0.56 -0.26 5.03
N ARG A 144 -1.29 -0.40 3.92
CA ARG A 144 -2.74 -0.19 3.89
C ARG A 144 -3.55 -1.50 3.89
N GLY A 145 -2.90 -2.65 3.71
CA GLY A 145 -3.59 -3.94 3.60
C GLY A 145 -4.43 -4.09 2.32
N MET A 146 -4.32 -3.16 1.37
CA MET A 146 -5.02 -3.19 0.10
C MET A 146 -4.15 -2.55 -0.99
N ILE A 147 -4.27 -3.05 -2.21
CA ILE A 147 -3.56 -2.53 -3.37
C ILE A 147 -4.59 -2.15 -4.41
N TRP A 148 -4.56 -0.89 -4.84
CA TRP A 148 -5.41 -0.38 -5.92
C TRP A 148 -4.54 0.29 -6.99
N GLY A 149 -4.84 0.01 -8.25
CA GLY A 149 -4.14 0.61 -9.36
C GLY A 149 -5.03 0.80 -10.57
N LYS A 150 -4.72 1.82 -11.36
CA LYS A 150 -5.29 2.06 -12.69
C LYS A 150 -4.27 1.73 -13.75
N PHE A 151 -4.67 0.88 -14.68
CA PHE A 151 -3.89 0.43 -15.82
C PHE A 151 -4.76 0.61 -17.05
N HIS A 152 -4.64 1.80 -17.68
CA HIS A 152 -5.50 2.19 -18.78
C HIS A 152 -4.72 2.24 -20.10
N ILE A 153 -5.15 1.42 -21.06
CA ILE A 153 -4.52 1.39 -22.38
C ILE A 153 -5.11 2.46 -23.28
N THR A 154 -4.25 3.36 -23.77
CA THR A 154 -4.67 4.50 -24.58
C THR A 154 -3.67 4.81 -25.69
N THR A 155 -4.19 5.24 -26.84
CA THR A 155 -3.38 5.73 -27.96
C THR A 155 -2.73 7.08 -27.68
N GLU A 156 -3.30 7.89 -26.79
CA GLU A 156 -2.71 9.17 -26.35
C GLU A 156 -1.38 8.97 -25.62
N ALA A 157 -1.25 7.87 -24.87
CA ALA A 157 0.02 7.52 -24.24
C ALA A 157 1.14 7.33 -25.28
N LEU A 158 0.82 6.79 -26.47
CA LEU A 158 1.80 6.58 -27.55
C LEU A 158 2.35 7.88 -28.15
N LEU A 159 1.66 9.01 -27.99
CA LEU A 159 2.18 10.30 -28.48
C LEU A 159 3.42 10.77 -27.74
N TYR A 160 3.55 10.37 -26.48
CA TYR A 160 4.62 10.82 -25.59
C TYR A 160 5.50 9.68 -25.09
N ARG A 161 5.11 8.42 -25.34
CA ARG A 161 5.71 7.22 -24.74
C ARG A 161 5.69 6.06 -25.72
N ARG A 162 6.51 5.05 -25.46
CA ARG A 162 6.58 3.82 -26.28
C ARG A 162 5.51 2.79 -25.91
N ALA A 163 5.13 2.73 -24.63
CA ALA A 163 4.05 1.88 -24.17
C ALA A 163 2.70 2.61 -24.26
N PRO A 164 1.64 1.94 -24.74
CA PRO A 164 0.29 2.51 -24.81
C PRO A 164 -0.43 2.52 -23.46
N LEU A 165 0.28 2.77 -22.36
CA LEU A 165 -0.24 2.54 -21.01
C LEU A 165 -0.11 3.78 -20.13
N VAL A 166 -1.21 4.10 -19.45
CA VAL A 166 -1.21 5.00 -18.30
C VAL A 166 -1.40 4.16 -17.06
N ALA A 167 -0.36 4.12 -16.22
CA ALA A 167 -0.36 3.43 -14.94
C ALA A 167 -0.38 4.43 -13.78
N GLU A 168 -1.10 4.08 -12.73
CA GLU A 168 -1.16 4.83 -11.48
C GLU A 168 -1.50 3.87 -10.33
N ILE A 169 -0.74 3.91 -9.24
CA ILE A 169 -1.10 3.21 -8.00
C ILE A 169 -1.82 4.22 -7.10
N TYR A 170 -2.97 3.82 -6.59
CA TYR A 170 -3.75 4.63 -5.66
C TYR A 170 -3.40 4.31 -4.22
N ASP A 171 -3.48 5.33 -3.38
CA ASP A 171 -3.56 5.08 -1.95
C ASP A 171 -4.93 4.48 -1.62
N ALA A 172 -4.94 3.34 -0.94
CA ALA A 172 -6.16 2.60 -0.70
C ALA A 172 -7.17 3.34 0.18
N TYR A 173 -6.74 4.27 1.06
CA TYR A 173 -7.66 5.02 1.92
C TYR A 173 -8.57 5.99 1.14
N GLN A 174 -8.14 6.34 -0.08
CA GLN A 174 -8.82 7.22 -1.01
C GLN A 174 -9.74 6.47 -1.99
N VAL A 175 -9.80 5.14 -1.90
CA VAL A 175 -10.51 4.30 -2.87
C VAL A 175 -11.75 3.67 -2.22
N PHE A 176 -12.90 3.94 -2.82
CA PHE A 176 -14.20 3.49 -2.32
C PHE A 176 -14.88 2.58 -3.34
N PRO A 177 -14.60 1.27 -3.29
CA PRO A 177 -15.21 0.30 -4.19
C PRO A 177 -16.63 -0.06 -3.76
N HIS A 178 -17.47 -0.39 -4.72
CA HIS A 178 -18.78 -1.00 -4.51
C HIS A 178 -18.87 -2.32 -5.26
N THR A 179 -19.00 -3.42 -4.53
CA THR A 179 -19.13 -4.77 -5.09
C THR A 179 -20.54 -5.33 -4.90
N ASP A 180 -21.08 -5.94 -5.96
CA ASP A 180 -22.33 -6.69 -5.96
C ASP A 180 -22.08 -8.21 -6.11
N SER A 181 -23.12 -9.00 -6.35
CA SER A 181 -23.01 -10.45 -6.56
C SER A 181 -22.18 -10.87 -7.78
N TRP A 182 -21.92 -9.94 -8.70
CA TRP A 182 -21.16 -10.16 -9.93
C TRP A 182 -19.80 -9.45 -9.91
N GLY A 183 -19.32 -9.06 -8.73
CA GLY A 183 -18.00 -8.43 -8.54
C GLY A 183 -18.07 -6.90 -8.44
N LEU A 184 -17.01 -6.22 -8.89
CA LEU A 184 -16.92 -4.76 -8.83
C LEU A 184 -17.96 -4.12 -9.75
N ASN A 185 -18.91 -3.40 -9.16
CA ASN A 185 -19.98 -2.69 -9.85
C ASN A 185 -19.52 -1.29 -10.24
N HIS A 186 -19.04 -0.52 -9.27
CA HIS A 186 -18.45 0.79 -9.49
C HIS A 186 -17.44 1.11 -8.41
N ILE A 187 -16.63 2.12 -8.66
CA ILE A 187 -15.60 2.60 -7.75
C ILE A 187 -15.50 4.12 -7.85
N ILE A 188 -15.31 4.75 -6.69
CA ILE A 188 -15.05 6.17 -6.55
C ILE A 188 -13.68 6.34 -5.94
N ILE A 189 -12.84 7.17 -6.56
CA ILE A 189 -11.49 7.44 -6.11
C ILE A 189 -11.38 8.93 -5.81
N GLU A 190 -11.02 9.25 -4.59
CA GLU A 190 -10.82 10.61 -4.07
C GLU A 190 -9.33 10.97 -4.19
N LYS A 191 -8.97 11.99 -4.96
CA LYS A 191 -7.60 12.46 -5.04
C LYS A 191 -7.51 13.86 -4.45
N ASP A 192 -6.76 13.96 -3.37
CA ASP A 192 -6.39 15.25 -2.81
C ASP A 192 -5.48 15.98 -3.80
N THR A 193 -5.84 17.21 -4.14
CA THR A 193 -5.15 18.01 -5.14
C THR A 193 -5.25 19.49 -4.77
N THR A 194 -4.69 20.36 -5.59
CA THR A 194 -4.77 21.81 -5.38
C THR A 194 -5.53 22.47 -6.52
N LEU A 195 -6.06 23.66 -6.27
CA LEU A 195 -6.69 24.46 -7.33
C LEU A 195 -5.72 24.71 -8.49
N GLY A 196 -4.43 24.95 -8.20
CA GLY A 196 -3.41 25.12 -9.22
C GLY A 196 -3.22 23.89 -10.12
N ASP A 197 -3.26 22.69 -9.54
CA ASP A 197 -3.17 21.43 -10.30
C ASP A 197 -4.41 21.22 -11.18
N LEU A 198 -5.60 21.57 -10.68
CA LEU A 198 -6.84 21.47 -11.45
C LEU A 198 -6.85 22.43 -12.64
N VAL A 199 -6.47 23.69 -12.43
CA VAL A 199 -6.40 24.71 -13.49
C VAL A 199 -5.37 24.35 -14.55
N SER A 200 -4.21 23.83 -14.15
CA SER A 200 -3.15 23.43 -15.08
C SER A 200 -3.48 22.15 -15.86
N SER A 201 -4.11 21.16 -15.20
CA SER A 201 -4.46 19.89 -15.83
C SER A 201 -5.73 19.96 -16.69
N TYR A 202 -6.66 20.87 -16.35
CA TYR A 202 -7.96 21.02 -17.00
C TYR A 202 -8.24 22.50 -17.30
N PRO A 203 -7.54 23.09 -18.30
CA PRO A 203 -7.74 24.49 -18.66
C PRO A 203 -9.20 24.73 -19.11
N GLY A 204 -9.79 25.87 -18.72
CA GLY A 204 -11.17 26.23 -19.07
C GLY A 204 -12.22 25.90 -18.00
N VAL A 205 -11.98 24.94 -17.10
CA VAL A 205 -13.01 24.50 -16.13
C VAL A 205 -13.14 25.45 -14.93
N TYR A 206 -12.04 26.07 -14.52
CA TYR A 206 -11.94 26.96 -13.35
C TYR A 206 -11.38 28.34 -13.71
N ASP A 207 -11.57 28.79 -14.96
CA ASP A 207 -11.03 30.07 -15.45
C ASP A 207 -11.57 31.27 -14.65
N ASP A 208 -12.81 31.19 -14.17
CA ASP A 208 -13.44 32.18 -13.30
C ASP A 208 -12.71 32.35 -11.96
N MET A 209 -12.21 31.25 -11.39
CA MET A 209 -11.42 31.26 -10.16
C MET A 209 -9.95 31.61 -10.42
N ALA A 210 -9.41 31.24 -11.58
CA ALA A 210 -8.02 31.53 -11.97
C ALA A 210 -7.81 33.01 -12.33
N GLN A 211 -8.84 33.70 -12.81
CA GLN A 211 -8.81 35.11 -13.17
C GLN A 211 -9.20 36.06 -12.01
N ASP A 212 -9.59 35.52 -10.85
CA ASP A 212 -9.87 36.32 -9.65
C ASP A 212 -8.58 36.90 -9.07
N ASN A 213 -8.63 38.14 -8.59
CA ASN A 213 -7.53 38.82 -7.91
C ASN A 213 -7.09 38.10 -6.61
N HIS A 214 -7.92 37.20 -6.07
CA HIS A 214 -7.63 36.38 -4.89
C HIS A 214 -7.25 34.93 -5.23
N TYR A 215 -6.83 34.65 -6.47
CA TYR A 215 -6.38 33.32 -6.87
C TYR A 215 -5.24 32.81 -5.98
N ASN A 216 -5.53 31.75 -5.23
CA ASN A 216 -4.52 31.03 -4.46
C ASN A 216 -4.37 29.61 -5.02
N PRO A 217 -3.24 29.29 -5.70
CA PRO A 217 -3.02 27.97 -6.29
C PRO A 217 -2.92 26.86 -5.24
N SER A 218 -2.58 27.18 -3.99
CA SER A 218 -2.48 26.19 -2.90
C SER A 218 -3.81 25.86 -2.23
N THR A 219 -4.92 26.41 -2.72
CA THR A 219 -6.26 26.10 -2.18
C THR A 219 -6.54 24.60 -2.31
N PRO A 220 -6.89 23.92 -1.21
CA PRO A 220 -7.15 22.48 -1.25
C PRO A 220 -8.35 22.18 -2.13
N ALA A 221 -8.18 21.23 -3.03
CA ALA A 221 -9.20 20.76 -3.93
C ALA A 221 -9.21 19.24 -3.94
N LEU A 222 -10.27 18.67 -4.49
CA LEU A 222 -10.49 17.24 -4.46
C LEU A 222 -11.04 16.81 -5.82
N LYS A 223 -10.36 15.83 -6.41
CA LYS A 223 -10.72 15.24 -7.70
C LYS A 223 -11.35 13.87 -7.44
N LEU A 224 -12.61 13.70 -7.84
CA LEU A 224 -13.33 12.43 -7.78
C LEU A 224 -13.28 11.75 -9.15
N GLU A 225 -12.60 10.61 -9.25
CA GLU A 225 -12.68 9.74 -10.42
C GLU A 225 -13.74 8.66 -10.17
N PHE A 226 -14.75 8.61 -11.03
CA PHE A 226 -15.82 7.61 -11.01
C PHE A 226 -15.63 6.62 -12.16
N TRP A 227 -15.73 5.34 -11.85
CA TRP A 227 -15.73 4.25 -12.84
C TRP A 227 -16.81 3.24 -12.51
N SER A 228 -17.52 2.79 -13.52
CA SER A 228 -18.57 1.78 -13.39
C SER A 228 -18.47 0.73 -14.48
N ASN A 229 -18.78 -0.49 -14.11
CA ASN A 229 -18.73 -1.65 -14.97
C ASN A 229 -19.96 -1.73 -15.87
N ASP A 230 -19.79 -2.28 -17.06
CA ASP A 230 -20.92 -2.64 -17.92
C ASP A 230 -21.68 -3.85 -17.33
N ARG A 231 -22.99 -3.70 -17.17
CA ARG A 231 -23.91 -4.70 -16.62
C ARG A 231 -25.01 -5.04 -17.64
N GLY A 232 -24.65 -5.13 -18.92
CA GLY A 232 -25.56 -5.56 -19.99
C GLY A 232 -26.60 -4.50 -20.34
N GLU A 233 -27.62 -4.35 -19.48
CA GLU A 233 -28.64 -3.29 -19.63
C GLU A 233 -28.09 -1.91 -19.28
N ARG A 234 -27.08 -1.84 -18.40
CA ARG A 234 -26.46 -0.60 -17.97
C ARG A 234 -25.01 -0.52 -18.45
N LYS A 235 -24.77 0.29 -19.47
CA LYS A 235 -23.43 0.50 -20.02
C LYS A 235 -22.49 1.11 -18.98
N GLY A 236 -21.26 0.60 -18.95
CA GLY A 236 -20.20 1.10 -18.08
C GLY A 236 -19.84 2.54 -18.42
N MET A 237 -19.67 3.35 -17.39
CA MET A 237 -19.44 4.79 -17.47
C MET A 237 -18.24 5.21 -16.62
N THR A 238 -17.49 6.17 -17.14
CA THR A 238 -16.45 6.88 -16.38
C THR A 238 -16.72 8.38 -16.39
N ALA A 239 -16.37 9.04 -15.31
CA ALA A 239 -16.51 10.49 -15.19
C ALA A 239 -15.50 11.03 -14.17
N VAL A 240 -15.13 12.31 -14.29
CA VAL A 240 -14.23 12.96 -13.35
C VAL A 240 -14.84 14.29 -12.89
N LEU A 241 -15.02 14.43 -11.58
CA LEU A 241 -15.47 15.65 -10.94
C LEU A 241 -14.31 16.32 -10.21
N GLY A 242 -14.26 17.64 -10.22
CA GLY A 242 -13.42 18.43 -9.34
C GLY A 242 -14.29 19.17 -8.34
N THR A 243 -13.81 19.35 -7.13
CA THR A 243 -14.43 20.15 -6.08
C THR A 243 -13.34 21.00 -5.43
N VAL A 244 -13.62 22.28 -5.21
CA VAL A 244 -12.67 23.19 -4.56
C VAL A 244 -13.21 23.47 -3.17
N HIS A 245 -12.38 23.28 -2.13
CA HIS A 245 -12.78 23.59 -0.77
C HIS A 245 -12.47 25.05 -0.48
N THR A 246 -13.51 25.89 -0.42
CA THR A 246 -13.37 27.21 0.19
C THR A 246 -13.23 27.00 1.70
N ALA A 247 -12.12 27.45 2.29
CA ALA A 247 -11.84 27.28 3.72
C ALA A 247 -13.06 27.67 4.57
N ALA A 248 -13.60 26.73 5.34
CA ALA A 248 -14.70 27.00 6.24
C ALA A 248 -14.25 28.02 7.30
N THR A 249 -14.88 29.18 7.29
CA THR A 249 -14.80 30.13 8.39
C THR A 249 -15.49 29.47 9.59
N SER A 250 -14.70 28.99 10.54
CA SER A 250 -15.11 28.68 11.92
C SER A 250 -16.22 27.62 12.10
N GLY A 251 -15.83 26.39 12.43
CA GLY A 251 -16.68 25.49 13.25
C GLY A 251 -17.74 24.63 12.54
N ILE A 252 -17.79 24.59 11.21
CA ILE A 252 -18.66 23.66 10.46
C ILE A 252 -17.82 22.47 9.99
N THR A 253 -18.25 21.26 10.35
CA THR A 253 -17.65 19.99 9.92
C THR A 253 -17.57 19.90 8.39
N VAL A 254 -16.38 19.55 7.88
CA VAL A 254 -15.98 19.48 6.46
C VAL A 254 -16.91 18.61 5.59
N THR A 255 -17.72 17.75 6.19
CA THR A 255 -18.63 16.82 5.51
C THR A 255 -19.77 17.50 4.75
N ASP A 256 -20.18 18.72 5.10
CA ASP A 256 -21.34 19.39 4.48
C ASP A 256 -21.02 20.31 3.29
N MET A 257 -19.73 20.56 2.99
CA MET A 257 -19.32 21.44 1.88
C MET A 257 -19.05 20.70 0.55
N ILE A 258 -18.98 19.38 0.57
CA ILE A 258 -18.74 18.55 -0.63
C ILE A 258 -19.98 18.63 -1.53
N GLY A 259 -20.00 19.55 -2.50
CA GLY A 259 -20.99 19.53 -3.59
C GLY A 259 -21.44 20.87 -4.16
N LYS A 260 -21.24 22.01 -3.45
CA LYS A 260 -21.69 23.32 -3.97
C LYS A 260 -20.89 23.76 -5.21
N ASP A 261 -19.57 23.57 -5.19
CA ASP A 261 -18.66 23.95 -6.29
C ASP A 261 -18.12 22.76 -7.09
N ALA A 262 -18.86 21.65 -7.13
CA ALA A 262 -18.46 20.50 -7.94
C ALA A 262 -18.56 20.84 -9.44
N ARG A 263 -17.54 20.54 -10.24
CA ARG A 263 -17.53 20.75 -11.70
C ARG A 263 -17.05 19.50 -12.43
N TRP A 264 -17.56 19.26 -13.63
CA TRP A 264 -17.07 18.20 -14.50
C TRP A 264 -15.69 18.59 -15.04
N LEU A 265 -14.66 17.84 -14.63
CA LEU A 265 -13.33 17.92 -15.23
C LEU A 265 -13.29 17.10 -16.53
N VAL A 266 -13.88 15.91 -16.46
CA VAL A 266 -14.17 15.06 -17.62
C VAL A 266 -15.64 14.67 -17.53
N PRO A 267 -16.48 15.10 -18.50
CA PRO A 267 -17.89 14.77 -18.49
C PRO A 267 -18.09 13.25 -18.62
N PRO A 268 -19.21 12.72 -18.09
CA PRO A 268 -19.49 11.29 -18.12
C PRO A 268 -19.56 10.77 -19.56
N PHE A 269 -18.80 9.71 -19.82
CA PHE A 269 -18.85 9.00 -21.10
C PHE A 269 -18.93 7.49 -20.92
N LEU A 270 -19.59 6.84 -21.87
CA LEU A 270 -19.77 5.39 -21.89
C LEU A 270 -18.57 4.72 -22.55
N HIS A 271 -17.85 3.89 -21.80
CA HIS A 271 -16.66 3.18 -22.29
C HIS A 271 -16.95 1.72 -22.69
N GLY A 272 -18.05 1.14 -22.19
CA GLY A 272 -18.46 -0.24 -22.51
C GLY A 272 -17.43 -1.30 -22.13
N TYR A 273 -16.60 -1.05 -21.12
CA TYR A 273 -15.66 -2.04 -20.58
C TYR A 273 -16.44 -3.03 -19.72
N THR A 274 -16.19 -4.31 -19.96
CA THR A 274 -16.70 -5.41 -19.13
C THR A 274 -15.89 -5.51 -17.83
N TYR A 275 -16.29 -6.42 -16.93
CA TYR A 275 -15.63 -6.62 -15.64
C TYR A 275 -14.13 -6.90 -15.77
N ASP A 276 -13.74 -7.74 -16.75
CA ASP A 276 -12.35 -8.15 -16.96
C ASP A 276 -11.52 -7.09 -17.72
N GLU A 277 -12.17 -6.08 -18.28
CA GLU A 277 -11.54 -5.01 -19.07
C GLU A 277 -11.44 -3.69 -18.28
N LEU A 278 -12.07 -3.60 -17.11
CA LEU A 278 -12.09 -2.37 -16.33
C LEU A 278 -10.65 -1.99 -15.96
N PRO A 279 -10.19 -0.76 -16.24
CA PRO A 279 -8.80 -0.38 -16.02
C PRO A 279 -8.42 -0.25 -14.55
N ILE A 280 -9.32 -0.54 -13.61
CA ILE A 280 -9.07 -0.45 -12.18
C ILE A 280 -9.00 -1.84 -11.58
N VAL A 281 -7.86 -2.11 -10.94
CA VAL A 281 -7.56 -3.38 -10.29
C VAL A 281 -7.40 -3.13 -8.79
N GLY A 282 -8.10 -3.92 -8.00
CA GLY A 282 -8.04 -3.88 -6.55
C GLY A 282 -7.88 -5.26 -5.93
N VAL A 283 -7.02 -5.38 -4.93
CA VAL A 283 -6.83 -6.60 -4.13
C VAL A 283 -6.69 -6.25 -2.66
N ALA A 284 -7.49 -6.91 -1.84
CA ALA A 284 -7.30 -6.96 -0.40
C ALA A 284 -6.18 -7.94 -0.05
N VAL A 285 -5.27 -7.51 0.82
CA VAL A 285 -4.12 -8.28 1.27
C VAL A 285 -4.32 -8.66 2.73
N ASN A 286 -4.02 -9.92 3.07
CA ASN A 286 -4.04 -10.41 4.45
C ASN A 286 -5.35 -10.08 5.22
N GLY A 287 -6.52 -10.27 4.60
CA GLY A 287 -7.81 -9.92 5.21
C GLY A 287 -8.97 -10.67 4.60
N ALA A 288 -10.19 -10.42 5.10
CA ALA A 288 -11.39 -10.97 4.50
C ALA A 288 -11.54 -10.44 3.07
N HIS A 289 -11.88 -11.31 2.12
CA HIS A 289 -12.19 -10.85 0.77
C HIS A 289 -13.37 -9.87 0.78
N ILE A 290 -13.29 -8.83 -0.06
CA ILE A 290 -14.41 -7.92 -0.32
C ILE A 290 -15.59 -8.80 -0.75
N SER A 291 -16.57 -8.91 0.13
CA SER A 291 -17.77 -9.71 -0.05
C SER A 291 -18.98 -8.79 0.01
N HIS A 292 -20.10 -9.25 -0.57
CA HIS A 292 -21.33 -8.49 -0.76
C HIS A 292 -21.66 -7.53 0.40
N LYS A 293 -21.97 -6.28 0.07
CA LYS A 293 -22.40 -5.23 1.02
C LYS A 293 -23.52 -5.74 1.92
N ALA A 294 -23.34 -5.73 3.24
CA ALA A 294 -24.47 -5.90 4.16
C ALA A 294 -25.44 -4.70 3.99
N PRO A 295 -26.77 -4.88 4.14
CA PRO A 295 -27.73 -3.79 3.96
C PRO A 295 -27.32 -2.57 4.78
N ILE A 296 -27.52 -1.39 4.18
CA ILE A 296 -27.17 -0.08 4.77
C ILE A 296 -27.76 -0.01 6.18
N SER A 297 -26.90 0.24 7.16
CA SER A 297 -27.29 0.45 8.56
C SER A 297 -28.32 1.58 8.64
N SER A 298 -29.25 1.45 9.57
CA SER A 298 -30.23 2.50 9.80
C SER A 298 -29.54 3.78 10.30
N VAL A 299 -30.13 4.96 10.04
CA VAL A 299 -29.60 6.26 10.51
C VAL A 299 -29.35 6.31 12.03
N LEU A 300 -30.05 5.47 12.81
CA LEU A 300 -29.84 5.31 14.25
C LEU A 300 -28.53 4.56 14.55
N GLU A 301 -28.25 3.49 13.82
CA GLU A 301 -27.01 2.72 13.93
C GLU A 301 -25.81 3.57 13.53
N ASP A 302 -25.93 4.39 12.47
CA ASP A 302 -24.85 5.31 12.05
C ASP A 302 -24.52 6.32 13.16
N ARG A 303 -25.53 6.87 13.84
CA ARG A 303 -25.31 7.81 14.96
C ARG A 303 -24.77 7.14 16.23
N LEU A 304 -25.15 5.90 16.48
CA LEU A 304 -24.59 5.11 17.57
C LEU A 304 -23.14 4.74 17.28
N GLN A 305 -22.82 4.43 16.02
CA GLN A 305 -21.49 4.13 15.57
C GLN A 305 -20.60 5.38 15.55
N GLU A 306 -21.09 6.57 15.19
CA GLU A 306 -20.30 7.80 15.33
C GLU A 306 -19.93 8.13 16.78
N ARG A 307 -20.81 7.85 17.75
CA ARG A 307 -20.49 8.01 19.18
C ARG A 307 -19.56 6.91 19.69
N ALA A 308 -19.77 5.67 19.24
CA ALA A 308 -18.93 4.53 19.58
C ALA A 308 -17.54 4.68 18.96
N ASP A 309 -17.40 5.22 17.75
CA ASP A 309 -16.13 5.44 17.05
C ASP A 309 -15.30 6.55 17.72
N VAL A 310 -15.93 7.59 18.28
CA VAL A 310 -15.20 8.59 19.11
C VAL A 310 -14.68 7.93 20.40
N GLN A 311 -15.45 7.02 21.00
CA GLN A 311 -15.03 6.25 22.18
C GLN A 311 -14.12 5.04 21.85
N ALA A 312 -14.14 4.51 20.62
CA ALA A 312 -13.30 3.40 20.14
C ALA A 312 -11.99 3.91 19.52
N MET A 313 -11.94 5.18 19.08
CA MET A 313 -10.67 5.87 18.92
C MET A 313 -9.97 6.05 20.29
N GLU A 314 -10.72 6.14 21.39
CA GLU A 314 -10.18 6.12 22.75
C GLU A 314 -9.92 4.68 23.26
N ALA A 315 -10.74 3.71 22.87
CA ALA A 315 -10.60 2.29 23.18
C ALA A 315 -10.22 1.53 21.91
N MET A 316 -8.91 1.40 21.65
CA MET A 316 -8.25 0.88 20.42
C MET A 316 -8.72 -0.49 19.87
N ALA A 317 -9.79 -1.09 20.39
CA ALA A 317 -10.39 -2.33 19.93
C ALA A 317 -11.62 -2.07 19.04
N TRP A 318 -11.54 -2.48 17.77
CA TRP A 318 -12.66 -2.43 16.83
C TRP A 318 -13.69 -3.52 17.15
N HIS A 319 -14.70 -3.19 17.96
CA HIS A 319 -15.81 -4.08 18.30
C HIS A 319 -17.14 -3.47 17.84
N GLY A 320 -17.78 -4.06 16.82
CA GLY A 320 -19.07 -3.57 16.31
C GLY A 320 -19.47 -4.11 14.93
N PRO A 321 -20.64 -3.70 14.41
CA PRO A 321 -21.15 -4.13 13.09
C PRO A 321 -20.24 -3.74 11.91
N GLY A 322 -19.38 -2.72 12.08
CA GLY A 322 -18.35 -2.31 11.10
C GLY A 322 -17.06 -3.13 11.12
N SER A 323 -16.88 -4.07 12.05
CA SER A 323 -15.63 -4.82 12.21
C SER A 323 -15.25 -5.61 10.96
N ARG A 324 -16.23 -6.20 10.28
CA ARG A 324 -16.01 -6.94 9.02
C ARG A 324 -15.39 -6.06 7.94
N ILE A 325 -15.81 -4.79 7.86
CA ILE A 325 -15.28 -3.83 6.87
C ILE A 325 -13.86 -3.44 7.26
N ALA A 326 -13.61 -3.16 8.54
CA ALA A 326 -12.27 -2.87 9.07
C ALA A 326 -11.26 -4.04 8.93
N GLU A 327 -11.74 -5.25 8.64
CA GLU A 327 -10.93 -6.44 8.40
C GLU A 327 -10.78 -6.82 6.92
N THR A 328 -11.29 -6.01 5.98
CA THR A 328 -11.28 -6.26 4.52
C THR A 328 -9.89 -6.08 3.88
N GLY A 329 -8.86 -5.97 4.70
CA GLY A 329 -7.44 -5.87 4.34
C GLY A 329 -6.66 -5.53 5.61
N ARG A 330 -5.55 -6.20 5.89
CA ARG A 330 -4.76 -5.94 7.11
C ARG A 330 -3.33 -5.57 6.77
N SER A 331 -2.85 -4.49 7.36
CA SER A 331 -1.44 -4.10 7.33
C SER A 331 -0.59 -5.08 8.12
N ILE A 332 0.71 -5.10 7.82
CA ILE A 332 1.73 -5.75 8.67
C ILE A 332 1.75 -5.15 10.07
N LEU A 333 1.29 -3.90 10.23
CA LEU A 333 1.19 -3.21 11.51
C LEU A 333 -0.10 -3.54 12.29
N SER A 334 -1.05 -4.27 11.69
CA SER A 334 -2.33 -4.59 12.34
C SER A 334 -2.18 -5.44 13.60
N SER A 335 -1.09 -6.21 13.73
CA SER A 335 -0.77 -7.01 14.92
C SER A 335 -0.27 -6.18 16.09
N VAL A 336 0.20 -4.95 15.82
CA VAL A 336 0.93 -4.10 16.79
C VAL A 336 0.28 -2.72 16.96
N GLU A 337 -0.88 -2.52 16.34
CA GLU A 337 -1.62 -1.26 16.34
C GLU A 337 -2.03 -0.82 17.75
N GLU A 338 -2.32 -1.76 18.64
CA GLU A 338 -2.66 -1.49 20.05
C GLU A 338 -1.41 -1.43 20.94
N THR A 339 -0.39 -2.25 20.67
CA THR A 339 0.76 -2.43 21.57
C THR A 339 1.79 -1.31 21.45
N VAL A 340 1.96 -0.74 20.25
CA VAL A 340 2.97 0.33 20.02
C VAL A 340 2.64 1.62 20.76
N PRO A 341 1.40 2.17 20.72
CA PRO A 341 1.07 3.37 21.50
C PRO A 341 1.21 3.15 23.02
N GLN A 342 0.82 1.97 23.51
CA GLN A 342 0.95 1.61 24.93
C GLN A 342 2.43 1.52 25.35
N TYR A 343 3.26 0.87 24.52
CA TYR A 343 4.70 0.81 24.74
C TYR A 343 5.31 2.22 24.77
N ASN A 344 4.94 3.08 23.80
CA ASN A 344 5.41 4.46 23.74
C ASN A 344 5.06 5.22 25.03
N GLU A 345 3.84 5.04 25.53
CA GLU A 345 3.37 5.69 26.75
C GLU A 345 4.13 5.23 28.00
N ILE A 346 4.37 3.93 28.15
CA ILE A 346 5.12 3.40 29.29
C ILE A 346 6.56 3.90 29.24
N VAL A 347 7.22 3.85 28.08
CA VAL A 347 8.61 4.33 27.95
C VAL A 347 8.70 5.84 28.21
N ALA A 348 7.74 6.63 27.70
CA ALA A 348 7.64 8.05 28.02
C ALA A 348 7.52 8.29 29.53
N THR A 349 6.68 7.48 30.21
CA THR A 349 6.48 7.53 31.66
C THR A 349 7.73 7.12 32.44
N VAL A 350 8.45 6.09 31.99
CA VAL A 350 9.74 5.66 32.55
C VAL A 350 10.75 6.79 32.45
N PHE A 351 10.88 7.43 31.28
CA PHE A 351 11.80 8.55 31.11
C PHE A 351 11.40 9.76 31.95
N GLN A 352 10.11 10.01 32.11
CA GLN A 352 9.61 11.07 32.99
C GLN A 352 9.96 10.77 34.45
N HIS A 353 9.70 9.54 34.93
CA HIS A 353 10.10 9.09 36.25
C HIS A 353 11.60 9.24 36.47
N LEU A 354 12.44 8.74 35.57
CA LEU A 354 13.89 8.87 35.68
C LEU A 354 14.33 10.32 35.74
N SER A 355 13.69 11.23 34.99
CA SER A 355 14.04 12.65 35.00
C SER A 355 13.61 13.41 36.26
N LEU A 356 12.46 13.05 36.85
CA LEU A 356 11.98 13.66 38.09
C LEU A 356 12.71 13.10 39.31
N ASN A 357 13.04 11.81 39.26
CA ASN A 357 13.63 11.06 40.38
C ASN A 357 15.16 11.01 40.34
N THR A 358 15.81 11.69 39.39
CA THR A 358 17.29 11.74 39.30
C THR A 358 17.96 12.36 40.53
N TYR A 359 17.25 13.22 41.26
CA TYR A 359 17.76 13.89 42.44
C TYR A 359 16.80 13.73 43.61
N ASP A 360 17.33 13.51 44.81
CA ASP A 360 16.55 13.49 46.04
C ASP A 360 15.85 14.84 46.21
N THR A 361 14.54 14.80 46.48
CA THR A 361 13.80 16.02 46.80
C THR A 361 13.98 16.31 48.28
N LEU A 362 14.60 17.45 48.59
CA LEU A 362 14.73 17.92 49.96
C LEU A 362 13.43 18.60 50.40
N VAL A 363 12.83 18.11 51.47
CA VAL A 363 11.64 18.68 52.09
C VAL A 363 12.05 19.40 53.36
N PHE A 364 11.93 20.73 53.35
CA PHE A 364 12.17 21.57 54.51
C PHE A 364 10.88 21.70 55.32
N LYS A 365 10.91 21.27 56.58
CA LYS A 365 9.82 21.49 57.54
C LYS A 365 10.16 22.73 58.35
N THR A 366 9.56 23.85 57.98
CA THR A 366 9.71 25.14 58.69
C THR A 366 8.43 25.47 59.46
N PRO A 367 8.51 26.08 60.65
CA PRO A 367 7.33 26.43 61.45
C PRO A 367 6.45 27.50 60.78
N THR A 368 7.00 28.26 59.84
CA THR A 368 6.30 29.30 59.07
C THR A 368 5.79 28.83 57.71
N GLY A 369 6.22 27.66 57.22
CA GLY A 369 5.91 27.16 55.87
C GLY A 369 6.67 27.86 54.74
N GLU A 370 7.53 28.83 55.04
CA GLU A 370 8.35 29.51 54.04
C GLU A 370 9.65 28.74 53.76
N LEU A 371 10.09 28.77 52.49
CA LEU A 371 11.36 28.16 52.05
C LEU A 371 12.55 29.01 52.54
N PRO A 372 13.60 28.39 53.12
CA PRO A 372 14.81 29.12 53.51
C PRO A 372 15.50 29.71 52.27
N LYS A 373 15.96 30.97 52.38
CA LYS A 373 16.69 31.64 51.31
C LYS A 373 18.06 30.97 51.13
N PHE A 374 18.37 30.54 49.91
CA PHE A 374 19.66 29.94 49.60
C PHE A 374 20.22 30.44 48.26
N GLU A 375 21.54 30.50 48.17
CA GLU A 375 22.25 30.79 46.93
C GLU A 375 22.52 29.47 46.18
N ARG A 376 22.26 29.43 44.87
CA ARG A 376 22.49 28.24 44.03
C ARG A 376 23.97 28.16 43.67
N GLY A 377 24.66 27.07 44.01
CA GLY A 377 26.06 26.85 43.63
C GLY A 377 26.70 25.63 44.28
N ILE A 378 27.83 25.17 43.73
CA ILE A 378 28.64 24.10 44.32
C ILE A 378 29.23 24.62 45.63
N GLY A 379 28.94 23.94 46.74
CA GLY A 379 29.36 24.36 48.09
C GLY A 379 28.36 25.27 48.82
N ALA A 380 27.19 25.54 48.25
CA ALA A 380 26.12 26.23 48.95
C ALA A 380 25.65 25.43 50.17
N SER A 381 25.56 26.09 51.33
CA SER A 381 25.01 25.51 52.55
C SER A 381 23.75 26.26 52.97
N ILE A 382 22.73 25.51 53.39
CA ILE A 382 21.48 26.06 53.92
C ILE A 382 21.54 25.88 55.43
N ALA A 383 21.71 26.97 56.16
CA ALA A 383 21.69 26.93 57.62
C ALA A 383 20.25 26.76 58.11
N LEU A 384 20.00 25.71 58.89
CA LEU A 384 18.69 25.40 59.48
C LEU A 384 18.60 25.99 60.89
N ASN A 385 17.44 26.52 61.25
CA ASN A 385 17.16 26.91 62.63
C ASN A 385 16.91 25.66 63.51
N PRO A 386 17.07 25.74 64.85
CA PRO A 386 16.93 24.58 65.75
C PRO A 386 15.55 23.90 65.73
N GLN A 387 14.52 24.57 65.21
CA GLN A 387 13.15 24.06 65.09
C GLN A 387 12.83 23.55 63.67
N GLU A 388 13.75 23.70 62.72
CA GLU A 388 13.59 23.27 61.35
C GLU A 388 14.22 21.89 61.17
N SER A 389 13.58 21.07 60.33
CA SER A 389 14.14 19.77 59.95
C SER A 389 14.12 19.61 58.44
N VAL A 390 15.10 18.86 57.92
CA VAL A 390 15.15 18.46 56.53
C VAL A 390 14.92 16.97 56.44
N ASP A 391 13.90 16.59 55.70
CA ASP A 391 13.69 15.21 55.29
C ASP A 391 14.03 15.06 53.82
N THR A 392 14.56 13.91 53.45
CA THR A 392 14.79 13.56 52.05
C THR A 392 13.66 12.66 51.58
N LEU A 393 12.88 13.14 50.60
CA LEU A 393 12.02 12.26 49.81
C LEU A 393 12.93 11.54 48.82
N ARG A 394 13.34 10.33 49.20
CA ARG A 394 14.09 9.45 48.30
C ARG A 394 13.22 9.10 47.10
N PRO A 395 13.79 9.07 45.90
CA PRO A 395 13.10 8.57 44.73
C PRO A 395 12.66 7.14 45.01
N GLN A 396 11.36 6.89 44.89
CA GLN A 396 10.86 5.52 44.96
C GLN A 396 11.30 4.78 43.69
N PRO A 397 11.82 3.54 43.82
CA PRO A 397 12.07 2.72 42.65
C PRO A 397 10.75 2.51 41.90
N MET A 398 10.83 2.46 40.57
CA MET A 398 9.67 2.14 39.75
C MET A 398 9.08 0.78 40.18
N SER A 399 7.74 0.68 40.17
CA SER A 399 7.06 -0.54 40.62
C SER A 399 7.50 -1.75 39.79
N THR A 400 7.58 -2.93 40.42
CA THR A 400 7.92 -4.18 39.71
C THR A 400 6.90 -4.52 38.62
N ASP A 401 5.66 -4.08 38.79
CA ASP A 401 4.58 -4.31 37.84
C ASP A 401 4.75 -3.50 36.56
N ALA A 402 5.28 -2.27 36.63
CA ALA A 402 5.63 -1.49 35.44
C ALA A 402 6.74 -2.15 34.61
N TYR A 403 7.74 -2.76 35.26
CA TYR A 403 8.77 -3.54 34.56
C TYR A 403 8.19 -4.79 33.89
N ARG A 404 7.31 -5.53 34.59
CA ARG A 404 6.63 -6.71 34.00
C ARG A 404 5.75 -6.34 32.81
N LEU A 405 5.03 -5.23 32.90
CA LEU A 405 4.21 -4.74 31.78
C LEU A 405 5.08 -4.36 30.57
N LEU A 406 6.23 -3.71 30.82
CA LEU A 406 7.16 -3.38 29.75
C LEU A 406 7.75 -4.64 29.09
N GLU A 407 8.07 -5.67 29.87
CA GLU A 407 8.55 -6.97 29.37
C GLU A 407 7.47 -7.68 28.54
N LEU A 408 6.23 -7.76 29.04
CA LEU A 408 5.10 -8.36 28.33
C LEU A 408 4.81 -7.64 27.02
N LEU A 409 4.75 -6.30 27.03
CA LEU A 409 4.54 -5.51 25.82
C LEU A 409 5.71 -5.64 24.85
N GLN A 410 6.94 -5.73 25.35
CA GLN A 410 8.09 -5.98 24.50
C GLN A 410 8.03 -7.36 23.85
N GLU A 411 7.59 -8.40 24.57
CA GLU A 411 7.39 -9.75 24.02
C GLU A 411 6.24 -9.80 22.99
N GLU A 412 5.07 -9.21 23.28
CA GLU A 412 3.94 -9.17 22.35
C GLU A 412 4.28 -8.39 21.08
N ARG A 413 4.96 -7.25 21.24
CA ARG A 413 5.48 -6.46 20.13
C ARG A 413 6.55 -7.22 19.34
N GLN A 414 7.43 -7.98 19.99
CA GLN A 414 8.42 -8.83 19.32
C GLN A 414 7.77 -9.91 18.46
N LYS A 415 6.67 -10.50 18.93
CA LYS A 415 5.88 -11.46 18.13
C LYS A 415 5.15 -10.79 16.97
N GLY A 416 4.83 -9.50 17.09
CA GLY A 416 4.07 -8.75 16.10
C GLY A 416 4.90 -8.02 15.02
N VAL A 417 6.14 -7.59 15.31
CA VAL A 417 6.96 -6.75 14.41
C VAL A 417 8.09 -7.54 13.74
N LEU A 418 8.10 -7.55 12.40
CA LEU A 418 9.12 -8.21 11.56
C LEU A 418 10.56 -7.71 11.80
N SER A 419 10.74 -6.45 12.20
CA SER A 419 12.05 -5.80 12.40
C SER A 419 12.97 -6.57 13.36
N ASN A 420 12.43 -7.19 14.42
CA ASN A 420 13.24 -7.90 15.41
C ASN A 420 13.59 -9.33 14.95
N VAL A 421 12.69 -9.97 14.20
CA VAL A 421 12.95 -11.24 13.51
C VAL A 421 14.13 -11.04 12.56
N LEU A 422 14.16 -9.94 11.80
CA LEU A 422 15.25 -9.66 10.85
C LEU A 422 16.54 -9.15 11.48
N GLN A 423 16.50 -8.40 12.59
CA GLN A 423 17.73 -7.99 13.31
C GLN A 423 18.52 -9.21 13.82
N ALA A 424 17.84 -10.31 14.14
CA ALA A 424 18.48 -11.56 14.51
C ALA A 424 19.16 -12.29 13.32
N VAL A 425 18.93 -11.85 12.07
CA VAL A 425 19.61 -12.33 10.84
C VAL A 425 20.90 -11.55 10.55
N ALA A 426 21.29 -10.59 11.40
CA ALA A 426 22.56 -9.90 11.25
C ALA A 426 23.74 -10.90 11.25
N PRO A 427 24.77 -10.71 10.40
CA PRO A 427 25.76 -11.73 10.03
C PRO A 427 26.71 -12.19 11.16
N ASN A 428 26.49 -11.75 12.40
CA ASN A 428 27.35 -12.06 13.53
C ASN A 428 26.59 -12.92 14.55
N VAL A 429 26.93 -14.22 14.59
CA VAL A 429 26.72 -15.17 15.71
C VAL A 429 25.36 -15.91 15.78
N ALA A 430 24.67 -16.18 14.67
CA ALA A 430 23.54 -17.11 14.65
C ALA A 430 23.95 -18.52 14.16
N SER A 431 23.49 -19.58 14.82
CA SER A 431 23.63 -20.95 14.29
C SER A 431 22.77 -21.12 13.04
N GLY A 432 23.17 -21.95 12.07
CA GLY A 432 22.41 -22.14 10.83
C GLY A 432 20.95 -22.58 11.04
N VAL A 433 20.67 -23.29 12.15
CA VAL A 433 19.30 -23.67 12.54
C VAL A 433 18.48 -22.46 13.00
N LEU A 434 19.10 -21.54 13.75
CA LEU A 434 18.43 -20.33 14.22
C LEU A 434 18.13 -19.39 13.05
N LEU A 435 19.04 -19.29 12.07
CA LEU A 435 18.79 -18.56 10.82
C LEU A 435 17.60 -19.15 10.05
N GLN A 436 17.55 -20.48 9.86
CA GLN A 436 16.44 -21.14 9.18
C GLN A 436 15.09 -20.93 9.89
N GLN A 437 15.05 -21.00 11.23
CA GLN A 437 13.82 -20.75 11.99
C GLN A 437 13.32 -19.31 11.83
N ILE A 438 14.24 -18.35 11.85
CA ILE A 438 13.94 -16.93 11.67
C ILE A 438 13.48 -16.65 10.24
N GLU A 439 14.12 -17.24 9.24
CA GLU A 439 13.69 -17.14 7.84
C GLU A 439 12.30 -17.73 7.63
N HIS A 440 12.01 -18.89 8.20
CA HIS A 440 10.66 -19.47 8.15
C HIS A 440 9.62 -18.58 8.83
N ALA A 441 9.95 -17.95 9.97
CA ALA A 441 9.04 -17.00 10.62
C ALA A 441 8.82 -15.71 9.79
N ALA A 442 9.88 -15.19 9.17
CA ALA A 442 9.79 -14.04 8.28
C ALA A 442 8.99 -14.37 7.01
N LEU A 443 9.17 -15.55 6.43
CA LEU A 443 8.38 -16.02 5.28
C LEU A 443 6.91 -16.18 5.66
N GLY A 444 6.60 -16.85 6.78
CA GLY A 444 5.22 -17.06 7.21
C GLY A 444 4.46 -15.75 7.46
N SER A 445 5.14 -14.70 7.93
CA SER A 445 4.54 -13.39 8.13
C SER A 445 4.43 -12.56 6.84
N LEU A 446 5.32 -12.74 5.87
CA LEU A 446 5.30 -12.04 4.59
C LEU A 446 4.46 -12.74 3.50
N GLU A 447 4.22 -14.04 3.63
CA GLU A 447 3.49 -14.86 2.64
C GLU A 447 2.11 -14.30 2.26
N PRO A 448 1.25 -13.83 3.19
CA PRO A 448 -0.03 -13.22 2.83
C PRO A 448 0.13 -11.98 1.94
N TYR A 449 1.19 -11.20 2.17
CA TYR A 449 1.50 -10.00 1.39
C TYR A 449 2.04 -10.35 0.02
N GLN A 450 2.96 -11.31 -0.06
CA GLN A 450 3.46 -11.85 -1.32
C GLN A 450 2.31 -12.39 -2.20
N LYS A 451 1.40 -13.18 -1.62
CA LYS A 451 0.20 -13.69 -2.31
C LYS A 451 -0.74 -12.56 -2.75
N GLY A 452 -0.89 -11.53 -1.92
CA GLY A 452 -1.67 -10.34 -2.26
C GLY A 452 -1.12 -9.59 -3.47
N VAL A 453 0.19 -9.31 -3.49
CA VAL A 453 0.86 -8.65 -4.62
C VAL A 453 0.83 -9.55 -5.86
N GLN A 454 0.97 -10.87 -5.71
CA GLN A 454 0.84 -11.82 -6.81
C GLN A 454 -0.57 -11.82 -7.42
N SER A 455 -1.61 -11.80 -6.57
CA SER A 455 -3.00 -11.69 -7.02
C SER A 455 -3.27 -10.36 -7.72
N PHE A 456 -2.73 -9.26 -7.18
CA PHE A 456 -2.80 -7.94 -7.80
C PHE A 456 -2.17 -7.94 -9.19
N GLY A 457 -0.94 -8.45 -9.31
CA GLY A 457 -0.28 -8.55 -10.60
C GLY A 457 -1.00 -9.50 -11.56
N THR A 458 -1.56 -10.61 -11.09
CA THR A 458 -2.37 -11.51 -11.94
C THR A 458 -3.58 -10.77 -12.52
N ARG A 459 -4.30 -10.01 -11.69
CA ARG A 459 -5.44 -9.19 -12.14
C ARG A 459 -5.01 -8.04 -13.06
N MET A 460 -3.88 -7.40 -12.78
CA MET A 460 -3.28 -6.37 -13.63
C MET A 460 -2.93 -6.93 -15.01
N GLY A 461 -2.18 -8.03 -15.07
CA GLY A 461 -1.76 -8.64 -16.33
C GLY A 461 -2.95 -9.14 -17.16
N THR A 462 -3.93 -9.80 -16.54
CA THR A 462 -5.18 -10.21 -17.23
C THR A 462 -5.95 -9.03 -17.79
N THR A 463 -6.12 -7.97 -16.99
CA THR A 463 -6.83 -6.74 -17.39
C THR A 463 -6.11 -6.01 -18.55
N LEU A 464 -4.78 -5.92 -18.47
CA LEU A 464 -3.96 -5.34 -19.53
C LEU A 464 -4.16 -6.10 -20.84
N LEU A 465 -4.00 -7.42 -20.82
CA LEU A 465 -4.15 -8.24 -22.04
C LEU A 465 -5.56 -8.13 -22.63
N ALA A 466 -6.61 -8.12 -21.79
CA ALA A 466 -7.99 -7.95 -22.24
C ALA A 466 -8.23 -6.57 -22.90
N GLN A 467 -7.73 -5.49 -22.29
CA GLN A 467 -7.79 -4.15 -22.86
C GLN A 467 -7.00 -4.05 -24.17
N MET A 468 -5.82 -4.66 -24.26
CA MET A 468 -5.01 -4.67 -25.49
C MET A 468 -5.73 -5.40 -26.62
N GLN A 469 -6.35 -6.55 -26.31
CA GLN A 469 -7.12 -7.33 -27.28
C GLN A 469 -8.30 -6.52 -27.83
N LYS A 470 -9.02 -5.81 -26.97
CA LYS A 470 -10.13 -4.94 -27.39
C LYS A 470 -9.66 -3.72 -28.19
N ALA A 471 -8.52 -3.13 -27.80
CA ALA A 471 -7.94 -1.98 -28.48
C ALA A 471 -7.15 -2.35 -29.75
N ALA A 472 -6.93 -3.65 -30.02
CA ALA A 472 -6.06 -4.14 -31.08
C ALA A 472 -6.31 -3.52 -32.47
N PRO A 473 -7.56 -3.31 -32.94
CA PRO A 473 -7.81 -2.71 -34.25
C PRO A 473 -7.34 -1.26 -34.37
N ILE A 474 -7.26 -0.54 -33.25
CA ILE A 474 -6.91 0.88 -33.19
C ILE A 474 -5.42 1.05 -32.87
N LEU A 475 -4.87 0.16 -32.02
CA LEU A 475 -3.53 0.28 -31.48
C LEU A 475 -2.44 -0.12 -32.50
N GLY A 476 -2.71 -1.12 -33.34
CA GLY A 476 -1.73 -1.66 -34.27
C GLY A 476 -0.56 -2.38 -33.59
N ALA A 477 0.51 -2.64 -34.35
CA ALA A 477 1.77 -3.15 -33.82
C ALA A 477 2.57 -2.02 -33.16
N PHE A 478 3.25 -2.32 -32.07
CA PHE A 478 4.11 -1.37 -31.38
C PHE A 478 5.38 -2.04 -30.86
N GLU A 479 6.41 -1.25 -30.65
CA GLU A 479 7.74 -1.71 -30.27
C GLU A 479 8.04 -1.32 -28.82
N LEU A 480 8.43 -2.31 -28.01
CA LEU A 480 8.92 -2.11 -26.65
C LEU A 480 10.43 -2.35 -26.62
N GLN A 481 11.16 -1.33 -26.17
CA GLN A 481 12.57 -1.45 -25.84
C GLN A 481 12.69 -1.25 -24.33
N ALA A 482 13.15 -2.26 -23.62
CA ALA A 482 13.39 -2.20 -22.19
C ALA A 482 14.77 -2.75 -21.85
N GLY A 483 15.46 -2.08 -20.94
CA GLY A 483 16.68 -2.60 -20.31
C GLY A 483 16.30 -3.37 -19.05
N THR A 484 16.69 -4.63 -18.97
CA THR A 484 16.53 -5.40 -17.73
C THR A 484 17.53 -4.91 -16.67
N PRO A 485 17.27 -5.13 -15.36
CA PRO A 485 18.22 -4.85 -14.29
C PRO A 485 19.56 -5.60 -14.46
N SER A 486 19.55 -6.74 -15.17
CA SER A 486 20.74 -7.52 -15.53
C SER A 486 21.49 -6.99 -16.76
N LYS A 487 21.12 -5.80 -17.27
CA LYS A 487 21.75 -5.09 -18.40
C LYS A 487 21.58 -5.77 -19.77
N SER A 488 20.63 -6.71 -19.92
CA SER A 488 20.22 -7.17 -21.25
C SER A 488 19.15 -6.23 -21.80
N PHE A 489 19.43 -5.63 -22.95
CA PHE A 489 18.41 -4.92 -23.72
C PHE A 489 17.64 -5.93 -24.55
N PHE A 490 16.31 -5.90 -24.47
CA PHE A 490 15.48 -6.62 -25.43
C PHE A 490 14.59 -5.65 -26.18
N ASN A 491 14.39 -5.97 -27.44
CA ASN A 491 13.48 -5.27 -28.32
C ASN A 491 12.39 -6.26 -28.76
N ILE A 492 11.13 -5.91 -28.52
CA ILE A 492 9.99 -6.74 -28.87
C ILE A 492 8.99 -5.89 -29.64
N GLU A 493 8.76 -6.30 -30.89
CA GLU A 493 7.60 -5.89 -31.66
C GLU A 493 6.42 -6.78 -31.24
N PHE A 494 5.36 -6.16 -30.72
CA PHE A 494 4.15 -6.86 -30.29
C PHE A 494 2.94 -6.36 -31.06
N ASN A 495 2.18 -7.29 -31.63
CA ASN A 495 0.91 -6.99 -32.28
C ASN A 495 -0.23 -7.74 -31.57
N PRO A 496 -1.10 -7.04 -30.82
CA PRO A 496 -2.16 -7.68 -30.06
C PRO A 496 -3.18 -8.40 -30.96
N LEU A 497 -3.32 -8.02 -32.24
CA LEU A 497 -4.26 -8.66 -33.16
C LEU A 497 -3.81 -10.07 -33.58
N THR A 498 -2.49 -10.28 -33.72
CA THR A 498 -1.93 -11.55 -34.20
C THR A 498 -1.42 -12.43 -33.08
N GLU A 499 -1.00 -11.84 -31.96
CA GLU A 499 -0.37 -12.57 -30.86
C GLU A 499 -1.33 -12.96 -29.73
N LEU A 500 -2.45 -12.24 -29.55
CA LEU A 500 -3.51 -12.60 -28.59
C LEU A 500 -4.62 -13.36 -29.30
N ASP A 501 -4.81 -14.63 -28.93
CA ASP A 501 -5.90 -15.45 -29.45
C ASP A 501 -7.25 -15.00 -28.86
N GLN A 502 -8.23 -14.74 -29.73
CA GLN A 502 -9.56 -14.27 -29.34
C GLN A 502 -10.34 -15.28 -28.50
N GLY A 503 -10.04 -16.58 -28.63
CA GLY A 503 -10.70 -17.65 -27.89
C GLY A 503 -10.06 -17.99 -26.54
N ARG A 504 -8.91 -17.39 -26.18
CA ARG A 504 -8.13 -17.82 -25.02
C ARG A 504 -7.98 -16.72 -23.97
N HIS A 505 -8.30 -17.08 -22.73
CA HIS A 505 -8.01 -16.24 -21.57
C HIS A 505 -6.61 -16.55 -21.03
N TYR A 506 -5.66 -15.63 -21.29
CA TYR A 506 -4.34 -15.67 -20.69
C TYR A 506 -4.42 -15.22 -19.23
N ARG A 507 -3.85 -16.02 -18.31
CA ARG A 507 -3.74 -15.69 -16.89
C ARG A 507 -2.27 -15.57 -16.48
N PRO A 508 -1.59 -14.48 -16.86
CA PRO A 508 -0.21 -14.26 -16.46
C PRO A 508 -0.14 -14.07 -14.94
N VAL A 509 0.82 -14.74 -14.31
CA VAL A 509 1.07 -14.69 -12.87
C VAL A 509 2.47 -14.13 -12.66
N PRO A 510 2.65 -13.06 -11.86
CA PRO A 510 3.99 -12.61 -11.50
C PRO A 510 4.62 -13.58 -10.50
N VAL A 511 5.88 -13.92 -10.72
CA VAL A 511 6.68 -14.73 -9.81
C VAL A 511 7.48 -13.78 -8.92
N ILE A 512 6.97 -13.54 -7.72
CA ILE A 512 7.63 -12.69 -6.71
C ILE A 512 8.47 -13.59 -5.81
N LYS A 513 9.78 -13.36 -5.75
CA LYS A 513 10.71 -14.13 -4.92
C LYS A 513 11.19 -13.26 -3.75
N PRO A 514 10.93 -13.63 -2.49
CA PRO A 514 11.45 -12.88 -1.35
C PRO A 514 12.98 -13.00 -1.30
N ALA A 515 13.66 -11.88 -1.15
CA ALA A 515 15.12 -11.78 -1.10
C ALA A 515 15.67 -12.07 0.30
N LEU A 516 15.34 -13.23 0.85
CA LEU A 516 15.96 -13.73 2.06
C LEU A 516 17.35 -14.32 1.75
N PRO A 517 18.23 -14.48 2.75
CA PRO A 517 19.51 -15.16 2.58
C PRO A 517 19.28 -16.66 2.28
N ASP A 518 18.83 -16.94 1.06
CA ASP A 518 18.49 -18.28 0.63
C ASP A 518 19.78 -19.08 0.46
N ASP A 519 19.96 -20.11 1.30
CA ASP A 519 21.20 -20.88 1.36
C ASP A 519 21.45 -21.56 0.00
N LEU A 520 22.33 -20.95 -0.80
CA LEU A 520 22.73 -21.45 -2.11
C LEU A 520 23.29 -22.87 -2.00
N THR A 521 23.86 -23.24 -0.85
CA THR A 521 24.34 -24.60 -0.60
C THR A 521 23.19 -25.61 -0.47
N VAL A 522 22.05 -25.20 0.12
CA VAL A 522 20.82 -26.02 0.18
C VAL A 522 20.21 -26.20 -1.19
N ARG A 523 20.13 -25.13 -2.01
CA ARG A 523 19.62 -25.24 -3.39
C ARG A 523 20.54 -26.09 -4.27
N MET A 524 21.86 -25.96 -4.13
CA MET A 524 22.79 -26.81 -4.87
C MET A 524 22.75 -28.27 -4.42
N THR A 525 22.56 -28.55 -3.13
CA THR A 525 22.38 -29.94 -2.67
C THR A 525 21.05 -30.53 -3.14
N ALA A 526 19.96 -29.75 -3.08
CA ALA A 526 18.66 -30.16 -3.63
C ALA A 526 18.73 -30.40 -5.14
N ALA A 527 19.37 -29.50 -5.90
CA ALA A 527 19.56 -29.63 -7.34
C ALA A 527 20.40 -30.87 -7.68
N ARG A 528 21.47 -31.12 -6.93
CA ARG A 528 22.33 -32.31 -7.11
C ARG A 528 21.58 -33.61 -6.80
N MET A 529 20.70 -33.62 -5.80
CA MET A 529 19.83 -34.76 -5.51
C MET A 529 18.79 -34.98 -6.60
N ALA A 530 18.22 -33.90 -7.15
CA ALA A 530 17.23 -33.97 -8.23
C ALA A 530 17.83 -34.39 -9.58
N LEU A 531 19.08 -34.01 -9.86
CA LEU A 531 19.84 -34.30 -11.09
C LEU A 531 20.73 -35.54 -11.00
N ASP A 532 20.57 -36.40 -9.98
CA ASP A 532 21.45 -37.57 -9.84
C ASP A 532 21.47 -38.39 -11.14
N PRO A 533 22.63 -38.52 -11.82
CA PRO A 533 22.73 -39.16 -13.13
C PRO A 533 22.33 -40.64 -13.11
N ARG A 534 22.23 -41.25 -11.93
CA ARG A 534 21.76 -42.63 -11.78
C ARG A 534 20.24 -42.75 -11.73
N ARG A 535 19.54 -41.71 -11.26
CA ARG A 535 18.07 -41.65 -11.11
C ARG A 535 17.59 -40.19 -11.11
N PRO A 536 17.47 -39.54 -12.28
CA PRO A 536 16.96 -38.17 -12.33
C PRO A 536 15.51 -38.15 -11.85
N MET A 537 15.22 -37.33 -10.84
CA MET A 537 13.86 -37.16 -10.32
C MET A 537 13.10 -36.04 -11.06
N LEU A 538 13.84 -35.08 -11.64
CA LEU A 538 13.32 -33.95 -12.39
C LEU A 538 14.17 -33.72 -13.64
N SER A 539 13.59 -33.06 -14.66
CA SER A 539 14.35 -32.69 -15.86
C SER A 539 15.37 -31.58 -15.54
N LEU A 540 16.45 -31.49 -16.32
CA LEU A 540 17.44 -30.40 -16.16
C LEU A 540 16.79 -29.03 -16.23
N MET A 541 15.85 -28.86 -17.15
CA MET A 541 15.09 -27.62 -17.30
C MET A 541 14.27 -27.30 -16.04
N THR A 542 13.57 -28.30 -15.49
CA THR A 542 12.81 -28.17 -14.24
C THR A 542 13.72 -27.88 -13.03
N VAL A 543 14.90 -28.48 -12.96
CA VAL A 543 15.85 -28.20 -11.86
C VAL A 543 16.45 -26.81 -11.99
N MET A 544 16.81 -26.40 -13.21
CA MET A 544 17.29 -25.05 -13.47
C MET A 544 16.21 -24.01 -13.16
N GLU A 545 14.96 -24.29 -13.50
CA GLU A 545 13.82 -23.39 -13.32
C GLU A 545 13.32 -23.34 -11.87
N ASP A 546 13.04 -24.48 -11.25
CA ASP A 546 12.35 -24.55 -9.96
C ASP A 546 13.31 -24.58 -8.76
N ILE A 547 14.50 -25.17 -8.91
CA ILE A 547 15.45 -25.31 -7.79
C ILE A 547 16.55 -24.23 -7.88
N LEU A 548 17.23 -24.15 -9.01
CA LEU A 548 18.32 -23.18 -9.22
C LEU A 548 17.81 -21.80 -9.62
N ASN A 549 16.52 -21.68 -9.97
CA ASN A 549 15.85 -20.41 -10.23
C ASN A 549 16.46 -19.58 -11.36
N VAL A 550 16.94 -20.23 -12.42
CA VAL A 550 17.47 -19.60 -13.63
C VAL A 550 16.33 -18.94 -14.43
N ASP A 551 16.49 -17.67 -14.81
CA ASP A 551 15.44 -16.87 -15.47
C ASP A 551 15.05 -17.41 -16.86
N ASP A 552 16.05 -17.83 -17.64
CA ASP A 552 15.89 -18.49 -18.93
C ASP A 552 16.72 -19.79 -18.98
N PRO A 553 16.14 -20.93 -18.56
CA PRO A 553 16.85 -22.20 -18.54
C PRO A 553 17.16 -22.71 -19.96
N MET A 554 16.45 -22.25 -20.99
CA MET A 554 16.77 -22.61 -22.38
C MET A 554 17.98 -21.85 -22.88
N ALA A 555 18.02 -20.52 -22.70
CA ALA A 555 19.18 -19.72 -23.11
C ALA A 555 20.46 -20.13 -22.35
N GLU A 556 20.36 -20.44 -21.06
CA GLU A 556 21.50 -20.97 -20.31
C GLU A 556 21.85 -22.41 -20.71
N SER A 557 20.88 -23.26 -21.02
CA SER A 557 21.20 -24.57 -21.60
C SER A 557 21.92 -24.42 -22.93
N ASP A 558 21.47 -23.54 -23.81
CA ASP A 558 22.10 -23.28 -25.12
C ASP A 558 23.52 -22.75 -24.94
N ARG A 559 23.74 -21.84 -23.97
CA ARG A 559 25.07 -21.36 -23.59
C ARG A 559 25.96 -22.48 -23.05
N ILE A 560 25.46 -23.35 -22.16
CA ILE A 560 26.21 -24.49 -21.62
C ILE A 560 26.58 -25.44 -22.76
N TRP A 561 25.68 -25.67 -23.72
CA TRP A 561 25.96 -26.48 -24.91
C TRP A 561 26.99 -25.83 -25.83
N GLU A 562 26.94 -24.51 -25.99
CA GLU A 562 27.95 -23.75 -26.74
C GLU A 562 29.32 -23.79 -26.06
N ASP A 563 29.39 -23.62 -24.73
CA ASP A 563 30.61 -23.72 -23.94
C ASP A 563 31.19 -25.15 -23.96
N LEU A 564 30.35 -26.18 -23.92
CA LEU A 564 30.77 -27.58 -24.07
C LEU A 564 31.30 -27.87 -25.47
N ALA A 565 30.65 -27.33 -26.51
CA ALA A 565 31.08 -27.48 -27.90
C ALA A 565 32.38 -26.72 -28.21
N GLN A 566 32.73 -25.70 -27.42
CA GLN A 566 34.00 -24.97 -27.53
C GLN A 566 35.16 -25.60 -26.73
N GLN A 567 34.89 -26.61 -25.90
CA GLN A 567 35.90 -27.34 -25.12
C GLN A 567 36.48 -28.57 -25.82
N ASP A 568 35.86 -29.02 -26.91
CA ASP A 568 36.42 -29.99 -27.88
C ASP A 568 37.15 -29.25 -29.02
#